data_AF-A0AAE5A9V3-F1
#
_entry.id   AF-A0AAE5A9V3-F1
#
_cell.length_a   1.000
_cell.length_b   1.000
_cell.length_c   1.000
_cell.angle_alpha   90.00
_cell.angle_beta   90.00
_cell.angle_gamma   90.00
#
_symmetry.space_group_name_H-M   'P 1'
#
loop_
_entity.id
_entity.type
_entity.pdbx_description
1 polymer ?
#
loop_
_entity_poly.entity_id
_entity_poly.type
_entity_poly.pdbx_seq_one_letter_code
_entity_poly.pdbx_strand_id
1 'polypeptide(L)'
;YSGAPTDPAVVADFLPPVLQQLVLYIPGDPTETESAAALDLAGAVVAYYGAQPVRVDVRKLPDGLPLLPASGGPFERSVIIRESGEPATELVPLPGGGSALRLNGDDATLQDQVRLVTSKVAAVAVDARAIAGSMDRPPILAPTSTTLRNLGQTNLVATSSGRAEVAVGVDQSRLGRASGSLRVNLQGSYTPLPEDRSGLLSVAAGEYTLDSWAAEPSGVIDRWIDVPDDALRRVTTLTVALDTT
;
A
#
# COMPACT_ATOMS: atom_id res chain seq x y z
N TYR A 1 -2.23 34.31 -17.40
CA TYR A 1 -2.51 32.86 -17.47
C TYR A 1 -3.47 32.54 -16.34
N SER A 2 -4.65 31.97 -16.62
CA SER A 2 -5.75 31.80 -15.65
C SER A 2 -5.72 30.49 -14.84
N GLY A 3 -4.66 29.68 -14.97
CA GLY A 3 -4.36 28.59 -14.03
C GLY A 3 -5.32 27.39 -14.03
N ALA A 4 -6.25 27.30 -14.98
CA ALA A 4 -7.15 26.16 -15.10
C ALA A 4 -6.44 24.99 -15.84
N PRO A 5 -6.50 23.75 -15.31
CA PRO A 5 -6.09 22.56 -16.04
C PRO A 5 -6.76 22.50 -17.43
N THR A 6 -5.96 22.26 -18.46
CA THR A 6 -6.45 22.03 -19.83
C THR A 6 -6.97 20.61 -19.96
N ASP A 7 -8.02 20.44 -20.76
CA ASP A 7 -8.50 19.10 -21.12
C ASP A 7 -7.42 18.34 -21.90
N PRO A 8 -7.19 17.04 -21.60
CA PRO A 8 -6.16 16.28 -22.27
C PRO A 8 -6.53 16.05 -23.74
N ALA A 9 -5.59 16.35 -24.64
CA ALA A 9 -5.71 16.05 -26.07
C ALA A 9 -5.01 14.73 -26.45
N VAL A 10 -4.08 14.26 -25.61
CA VAL A 10 -3.30 13.04 -25.79
C VAL A 10 -3.27 12.24 -24.48
N VAL A 11 -3.04 10.93 -24.58
CA VAL A 11 -2.99 10.04 -23.39
C VAL A 11 -1.94 10.51 -22.39
N ALA A 12 -0.79 11.00 -22.85
CA ALA A 12 0.30 11.52 -22.01
C ALA A 12 -0.15 12.63 -21.04
N ASP A 13 -1.15 13.43 -21.42
CA ASP A 13 -1.63 14.58 -20.64
C ASP A 13 -2.83 14.23 -19.74
N PHE A 14 -3.29 12.98 -19.77
CA PHE A 14 -4.51 12.59 -19.07
C PHE A 14 -4.46 12.85 -17.57
N LEU A 15 -3.33 12.53 -16.92
CA LEU A 15 -3.10 12.81 -15.51
C LEU A 15 -2.55 14.23 -15.34
N PRO A 16 -3.34 15.19 -14.81
CA PRO A 16 -2.88 16.56 -14.62
C PRO A 16 -1.85 16.66 -13.49
N PRO A 17 -1.11 17.77 -13.36
CA PRO A 17 -0.20 17.98 -12.22
C PRO A 17 -0.89 17.91 -10.84
N VAL A 18 -2.20 18.19 -10.80
CA VAL A 18 -3.03 18.13 -9.60
C VAL A 18 -4.34 17.42 -9.94
N LEU A 19 -4.61 16.29 -9.28
CA LEU A 19 -5.88 15.57 -9.34
C LEU A 19 -6.53 15.54 -7.95
N GLN A 20 -7.80 15.93 -7.85
CA GLN A 20 -8.57 15.84 -6.60
C GLN A 20 -9.43 14.59 -6.56
N GLN A 21 -9.97 14.17 -7.72
CA GLN A 21 -10.88 13.04 -7.81
C GLN A 21 -10.64 12.21 -9.07
N LEU A 22 -10.59 10.90 -8.89
CA LEU A 22 -10.63 9.90 -9.95
C LEU A 22 -11.95 9.13 -9.84
N VAL A 23 -12.72 9.07 -10.93
CA VAL A 23 -13.95 8.28 -11.00
C VAL A 23 -13.74 7.12 -11.95
N LEU A 24 -13.76 5.90 -11.42
CA LEU A 24 -13.61 4.67 -12.17
C LEU A 24 -15.00 4.10 -12.49
N TYR A 25 -15.28 3.86 -13.76
CA TYR A 25 -16.51 3.25 -14.23
C TYR A 25 -16.22 1.83 -14.72
N ILE A 26 -16.84 0.83 -14.07
CA ILE A 26 -16.76 -0.60 -14.41
C ILE A 26 -18.17 -1.14 -14.73
N PRO A 27 -18.32 -2.22 -15.50
CA PRO A 27 -19.64 -2.82 -15.74
C PRO A 27 -20.40 -3.16 -14.45
N GLY A 28 -21.72 -3.28 -14.56
CA GLY A 28 -22.56 -3.58 -13.40
C GLY A 28 -22.39 -4.98 -12.83
N ASP A 29 -21.89 -5.90 -13.65
CA ASP A 29 -21.49 -7.25 -13.29
C ASP A 29 -20.06 -7.44 -13.79
N PRO A 30 -19.06 -6.88 -13.07
CA PRO A 30 -17.70 -6.81 -13.56
C PRO A 30 -17.02 -8.19 -13.48
N THR A 31 -16.16 -8.48 -14.45
CA THR A 31 -15.30 -9.67 -14.39
C THR A 31 -14.24 -9.55 -13.29
N GLU A 32 -13.56 -10.66 -12.96
CA GLU A 32 -12.39 -10.61 -12.08
C GLU A 32 -11.29 -9.70 -12.65
N THR A 33 -11.07 -9.74 -13.97
CA THR A 33 -10.11 -8.89 -14.67
C THR A 33 -10.45 -7.41 -14.52
N GLU A 34 -11.71 -7.02 -14.74
CA GLU A 34 -12.16 -5.63 -14.62
C GLU A 34 -12.07 -5.12 -13.17
N SER A 35 -12.42 -5.97 -12.21
CA SER A 35 -12.33 -5.66 -10.78
C SER A 35 -10.87 -5.47 -10.35
N ALA A 36 -9.96 -6.35 -10.79
CA ALA A 36 -8.54 -6.23 -10.53
C ALA A 36 -7.95 -4.98 -11.20
N ALA A 37 -8.31 -4.71 -12.45
CA ALA A 37 -7.89 -3.53 -13.20
C ALA A 37 -8.30 -2.22 -12.49
N ALA A 38 -9.53 -2.15 -11.96
CA ALA A 38 -9.99 -1.00 -11.20
C ALA A 38 -9.21 -0.79 -9.89
N LEU A 39 -8.96 -1.87 -9.16
CA LEU A 39 -8.19 -1.82 -7.92
C LEU A 39 -6.73 -1.41 -8.16
N ASP A 40 -6.09 -2.00 -9.17
CA ASP A 40 -4.71 -1.70 -9.55
C ASP A 40 -4.56 -0.26 -10.02
N LEU A 41 -5.49 0.24 -10.84
CA LEU A 41 -5.48 1.64 -11.28
C LEU A 41 -5.68 2.60 -10.10
N ALA A 42 -6.64 2.32 -9.21
CA ALA A 42 -6.88 3.13 -8.04
C ALA A 42 -5.63 3.26 -7.17
N GLY A 43 -4.98 2.12 -6.86
CA GLY A 43 -3.74 2.09 -6.10
C GLY A 43 -2.59 2.81 -6.82
N ALA A 44 -2.43 2.59 -8.13
CA ALA A 44 -1.38 3.19 -8.92
C ALA A 44 -1.52 4.73 -9.00
N VAL A 45 -2.73 5.25 -9.16
CA VAL A 45 -2.97 6.70 -9.20
C VAL A 45 -2.72 7.33 -7.83
N VAL A 46 -3.19 6.71 -6.73
CA VAL A 46 -2.88 7.20 -5.37
C VAL A 46 -1.37 7.22 -5.13
N ALA A 47 -0.66 6.17 -5.55
CA ALA A 47 0.80 6.11 -5.46
C ALA A 47 1.50 7.18 -6.32
N TYR A 48 0.99 7.43 -7.53
CA TYR A 48 1.52 8.43 -8.47
C TYR A 48 1.50 9.85 -7.88
N TYR A 49 0.42 10.25 -7.21
CA TYR A 49 0.28 11.57 -6.59
C TYR A 49 0.87 11.66 -5.17
N GLY A 50 1.21 10.53 -4.55
CA GLY A 50 1.97 10.45 -3.30
C GLY A 50 1.30 11.21 -2.15
N ALA A 51 1.92 12.32 -1.74
CA ALA A 51 1.44 13.13 -0.61
C ALA A 51 0.16 13.94 -0.91
N GLN A 52 -0.20 14.09 -2.19
CA GLN A 52 -1.44 14.76 -2.56
C GLN A 52 -2.63 13.79 -2.44
N PRO A 53 -3.64 14.09 -1.60
CA PRO A 53 -4.78 13.20 -1.45
C PRO A 53 -5.65 13.21 -2.71
N VAL A 54 -5.86 12.02 -3.29
CA VAL A 54 -6.77 11.78 -4.42
C VAL A 54 -7.96 10.96 -3.91
N ARG A 55 -9.18 11.47 -4.08
CA ARG A 55 -10.39 10.67 -3.84
C ARG A 55 -10.62 9.74 -5.03
N VAL A 56 -10.75 8.44 -4.78
CA VAL A 56 -11.11 7.47 -5.82
C VAL A 56 -12.51 6.95 -5.58
N ASP A 57 -13.41 7.17 -6.53
CA ASP A 57 -14.76 6.63 -6.53
C ASP A 57 -14.87 5.53 -7.59
N VAL A 58 -15.35 4.35 -7.22
CA VAL A 58 -15.73 3.31 -8.19
C VAL A 58 -17.24 3.36 -8.37
N ARG A 59 -17.70 3.49 -9.61
CA ARG A 59 -19.12 3.59 -9.98
C ARG A 59 -19.45 2.54 -11.03
N LYS A 60 -20.69 2.04 -10.96
CA LYS A 60 -21.24 1.22 -12.04
C LYS A 60 -21.35 2.07 -13.31
N LEU A 61 -20.86 1.54 -14.41
CA LEU A 61 -21.06 2.07 -15.75
C LEU A 61 -22.55 1.96 -16.07
N PRO A 62 -23.24 3.08 -16.39
CA PRO A 62 -24.67 3.04 -16.67
C PRO A 62 -24.97 2.19 -17.92
N ASP A 63 -25.88 1.22 -17.77
CA ASP A 63 -26.30 0.36 -18.87
C ASP A 63 -27.07 1.19 -19.92
N GLY A 64 -26.70 1.05 -21.21
CA GLY A 64 -27.43 1.68 -22.32
C GLY A 64 -27.25 3.19 -22.48
N LEU A 65 -26.42 3.86 -21.67
CA LEU A 65 -26.03 5.25 -21.96
C LEU A 65 -24.89 5.26 -22.99
N PRO A 66 -25.01 6.01 -24.10
CA PRO A 66 -23.98 6.07 -25.13
C PRO A 66 -22.70 6.77 -24.65
N LEU A 67 -22.77 7.52 -23.54
CA LEU A 67 -21.72 8.38 -23.01
C LEU A 67 -21.78 8.41 -21.47
N LEU A 68 -20.62 8.57 -20.84
CA LEU A 68 -20.52 8.87 -19.41
C LEU A 68 -21.15 10.25 -19.09
N PRO A 69 -21.57 10.50 -17.84
CA PRO A 69 -21.91 11.85 -17.41
C PRO A 69 -20.68 12.79 -17.56
N ALA A 70 -20.95 14.09 -17.68
CA ALA A 70 -19.91 15.12 -17.77
C ALA A 70 -18.95 15.04 -16.58
N SER A 71 -17.67 15.36 -16.80
CA SER A 71 -16.67 15.45 -15.72
C SER A 71 -17.09 16.52 -14.69
N GLY A 72 -16.94 16.21 -13.40
CA GLY A 72 -17.35 17.12 -12.31
C GLY A 72 -16.47 18.36 -12.14
N GLY A 73 -15.35 18.49 -12.86
CA GLY A 73 -14.53 19.70 -12.85
C GLY A 73 -13.11 19.52 -13.41
N PRO A 74 -12.28 20.58 -13.42
CA PRO A 74 -10.97 20.57 -14.06
C PRO A 74 -9.94 19.67 -13.34
N PHE A 75 -10.16 19.37 -12.05
CA PHE A 75 -9.33 18.49 -11.22
C PHE A 75 -9.95 17.10 -11.01
N GLU A 76 -10.92 16.75 -11.84
CA GLU A 76 -11.54 15.43 -11.88
C GLU A 76 -11.15 14.71 -13.17
N ARG A 77 -10.93 13.40 -13.07
CA ARG A 77 -10.72 12.53 -14.22
C ARG A 77 -11.62 11.31 -14.12
N SER A 78 -12.19 10.93 -15.25
CA SER A 78 -13.05 9.77 -15.38
C SER A 78 -12.35 8.70 -16.22
N VAL A 79 -12.40 7.46 -15.76
CA VAL A 79 -11.84 6.30 -16.47
C VAL A 79 -12.90 5.24 -16.63
N ILE A 80 -13.07 4.72 -17.84
CA ILE A 80 -13.90 3.56 -18.15
C ILE A 80 -12.97 2.36 -18.27
N ILE A 81 -13.26 1.30 -17.54
CA ILE A 81 -12.55 0.03 -17.62
C ILE A 81 -13.52 -0.99 -18.17
N ARG A 82 -13.12 -1.69 -19.23
CA ARG A 82 -13.95 -2.72 -19.83
C ARG A 82 -13.09 -3.83 -20.42
N GLU A 83 -13.46 -5.05 -20.10
CA GLU A 83 -12.97 -6.24 -20.78
C GLU A 83 -13.77 -6.42 -22.08
N SER A 84 -13.31 -5.79 -23.15
CA SER A 84 -13.94 -5.89 -24.46
C SER A 84 -13.03 -5.43 -25.58
N GLY A 85 -13.17 -6.07 -26.74
CA GLY A 85 -12.55 -5.61 -28.00
C GLY A 85 -11.03 -5.65 -27.97
N GLU A 86 -10.42 -4.89 -28.87
CA GLU A 86 -8.97 -4.78 -28.99
C GLU A 86 -8.37 -3.93 -27.85
N PRO A 87 -7.17 -4.28 -27.35
CA PRO A 87 -6.52 -3.52 -26.30
C PRO A 87 -6.26 -2.08 -26.72
N ALA A 88 -6.64 -1.14 -25.85
CA ALA A 88 -6.40 0.27 -26.07
C ALA A 88 -6.49 1.08 -24.77
N THR A 89 -5.67 2.12 -24.71
CA THR A 89 -5.79 3.26 -23.80
C THR A 89 -6.17 4.47 -24.64
N GLU A 90 -7.40 4.96 -24.51
CA GLU A 90 -7.96 5.94 -25.46
C GLU A 90 -8.72 7.06 -24.75
N LEU A 91 -8.50 8.30 -25.16
CA LEU A 91 -9.33 9.42 -24.77
C LEU A 91 -10.66 9.39 -25.52
N VAL A 92 -11.75 9.37 -24.77
CA VAL A 92 -13.11 9.43 -25.30
C VAL A 92 -13.78 10.73 -24.87
N PRO A 93 -14.44 11.46 -25.79
CA PRO A 93 -15.05 12.74 -25.47
C PRO A 93 -16.21 12.55 -24.49
N LEU A 94 -16.36 13.48 -23.56
CA LEU A 94 -17.49 13.54 -22.64
C LEU A 94 -18.56 14.54 -23.13
N PRO A 95 -19.85 14.29 -22.84
CA PRO A 95 -20.89 15.30 -23.02
C PRO A 95 -20.56 16.55 -22.19
N GLY A 96 -20.66 17.73 -22.79
CA GLY A 96 -20.42 19.00 -22.08
C GLY A 96 -18.96 19.46 -22.06
N GLY A 97 -18.04 18.73 -22.68
CA GLY A 97 -16.62 19.07 -22.77
C GLY A 97 -15.71 18.14 -21.96
N GLY A 98 -14.43 18.14 -22.29
CA GLY A 98 -13.43 17.24 -21.72
C GLY A 98 -13.44 15.82 -22.28
N SER A 99 -12.57 14.99 -21.71
CA SER A 99 -12.34 13.62 -22.13
C SER A 99 -12.22 12.68 -20.92
N ALA A 100 -12.77 11.48 -21.05
CA ALA A 100 -12.48 10.36 -20.15
C ALA A 100 -11.41 9.48 -20.79
N LEU A 101 -10.72 8.68 -19.97
CA LEU A 101 -9.86 7.61 -20.49
C LEU A 101 -10.68 6.32 -20.57
N ARG A 102 -10.58 5.59 -21.67
CA ARG A 102 -11.13 4.25 -21.81
C ARG A 102 -9.98 3.26 -21.89
N LEU A 103 -10.02 2.27 -21.01
CA LEU A 103 -9.10 1.15 -20.93
C LEU A 103 -9.84 -0.11 -21.36
N ASN A 104 -9.43 -0.66 -22.50
CA ASN A 104 -9.98 -1.86 -23.10
C ASN A 104 -8.90 -2.94 -23.22
N GLY A 105 -9.32 -4.19 -23.21
CA GLY A 105 -8.47 -5.36 -23.44
C GLY A 105 -9.21 -6.63 -23.07
N ASP A 106 -8.54 -7.76 -23.19
CA ASP A 106 -8.96 -9.06 -22.67
C ASP A 106 -8.28 -9.36 -21.32
N ASP A 107 -8.44 -10.59 -20.82
CA ASP A 107 -7.82 -11.08 -19.57
C ASP A 107 -6.31 -10.89 -19.50
N ALA A 108 -5.62 -10.93 -20.65
CA ALA A 108 -4.18 -10.86 -20.78
C ALA A 108 -3.67 -9.43 -20.94
N THR A 109 -4.43 -8.57 -21.62
CA THR A 109 -3.92 -7.28 -22.12
C THR A 109 -4.50 -6.05 -21.40
N LEU A 110 -5.66 -6.17 -20.72
CA LEU A 110 -6.28 -5.05 -20.03
C LEU A 110 -5.37 -4.46 -18.94
N GLN A 111 -4.66 -5.35 -18.23
CA GLN A 111 -3.72 -4.97 -17.17
C GLN A 111 -2.52 -4.15 -17.69
N ASP A 112 -2.08 -4.40 -18.91
CA ASP A 112 -1.06 -3.56 -19.53
C ASP A 112 -1.63 -2.17 -19.83
N GLN A 113 -2.85 -2.06 -20.34
CA GLN A 113 -3.45 -0.74 -20.59
C GLN A 113 -3.59 0.09 -19.29
N VAL A 114 -3.96 -0.57 -18.19
CA VAL A 114 -3.99 0.06 -16.85
C VAL A 114 -2.62 0.57 -16.42
N ARG A 115 -1.58 -0.25 -16.57
CA ARG A 115 -0.20 0.10 -16.17
C ARG A 115 0.36 1.26 -16.97
N LEU A 116 -0.05 1.46 -18.22
CA LEU A 116 0.43 2.57 -19.06
C LEU A 116 0.18 3.91 -18.36
N VAL A 117 -1.02 4.10 -17.81
CA VAL A 117 -1.55 5.38 -17.30
C VAL A 117 -0.61 6.10 -16.32
N THR A 118 0.05 5.35 -15.44
CA THR A 118 0.95 5.89 -14.40
C THR A 118 2.42 5.60 -14.68
N SER A 119 2.72 4.94 -15.79
CA SER A 119 4.09 4.58 -16.18
C SER A 119 4.85 5.79 -16.69
N LYS A 120 6.19 5.71 -16.66
CA LYS A 120 7.06 6.69 -17.32
C LYS A 120 6.90 6.71 -18.85
N VAL A 121 6.37 5.62 -19.42
CA VAL A 121 6.18 5.47 -20.87
C VAL A 121 4.91 6.19 -21.34
N ALA A 122 3.96 6.52 -20.45
CA ALA A 122 2.82 7.37 -20.82
C ALA A 122 3.26 8.71 -21.43
N ALA A 123 4.43 9.24 -21.05
CA ALA A 123 4.97 10.49 -21.59
C ALA A 123 5.22 10.45 -23.12
N VAL A 124 5.32 9.27 -23.74
CA VAL A 124 5.47 9.13 -25.19
C VAL A 124 4.16 8.76 -25.91
N ALA A 125 3.06 8.60 -25.18
CA ALA A 125 1.72 8.38 -25.73
C ALA A 125 1.09 9.70 -26.20
N VAL A 126 1.70 10.30 -27.23
CA VAL A 126 1.40 11.63 -27.78
C VAL A 126 0.24 11.65 -28.78
N ASP A 127 -0.63 10.65 -28.72
CA ASP A 127 -1.86 10.56 -29.50
C ASP A 127 -3.05 10.37 -28.55
N ALA A 128 -4.27 10.62 -29.02
CA ALA A 128 -5.50 10.38 -28.27
C ALA A 128 -5.74 8.89 -28.00
N ARG A 129 -5.06 8.00 -28.74
CA ARG A 129 -5.11 6.56 -28.56
C ARG A 129 -3.71 5.96 -28.53
N ALA A 130 -3.45 5.12 -27.55
CA ALA A 130 -2.23 4.32 -27.44
C ALA A 130 -2.57 2.86 -27.14
N ILE A 131 -1.67 1.95 -27.50
CA ILE A 131 -1.76 0.53 -27.14
C ILE A 131 -0.49 0.18 -26.38
N ALA A 132 -0.67 -0.19 -25.12
CA ALA A 132 0.43 -0.70 -24.32
C ALA A 132 0.72 -2.14 -24.73
N GLY A 133 1.98 -2.43 -25.04
CA GLY A 133 2.46 -3.81 -25.11
C GLY A 133 2.63 -4.39 -23.70
N SER A 134 3.19 -5.60 -23.63
CA SER A 134 3.50 -6.25 -22.36
C SER A 134 4.31 -5.32 -21.46
N MET A 135 3.79 -5.04 -20.27
CA MET A 135 4.46 -4.23 -19.27
C MET A 135 4.68 -5.02 -18.00
N ASP A 136 5.89 -4.92 -17.47
CA ASP A 136 6.20 -5.52 -16.18
C ASP A 136 5.33 -4.91 -15.08
N ARG A 137 4.93 -5.74 -14.13
CA ARG A 137 4.28 -5.25 -12.91
C ARG A 137 5.29 -4.36 -12.16
N PRO A 138 4.92 -3.14 -11.75
CA PRO A 138 5.79 -2.31 -10.94
C PRO A 138 6.26 -3.11 -9.70
N PRO A 139 7.54 -3.01 -9.31
CA PRO A 139 8.01 -3.69 -8.12
C PRO A 139 7.24 -3.16 -6.91
N ILE A 140 6.63 -4.07 -6.13
CA ILE A 140 6.01 -3.72 -4.85
C ILE A 140 7.15 -3.33 -3.92
N LEU A 141 7.26 -2.04 -3.59
CA LEU A 141 8.22 -1.57 -2.61
C LEU A 141 7.85 -2.10 -1.23
N ALA A 142 8.84 -2.57 -0.50
CA ALA A 142 8.64 -3.06 0.85
C ALA A 142 8.11 -1.94 1.77
N PRO A 143 7.02 -2.19 2.53
CA PRO A 143 6.37 -1.17 3.34
C PRO A 143 7.31 -0.69 4.46
N THR A 144 7.27 0.60 4.80
CA THR A 144 8.15 1.19 5.82
C THR A 144 7.93 0.62 7.22
N SER A 145 6.74 0.07 7.50
CA SER A 145 6.35 -0.61 8.73
C SER A 145 5.59 -1.91 8.46
N THR A 146 5.67 -2.88 9.36
CA THR A 146 4.88 -4.13 9.33
C THR A 146 4.67 -4.66 10.75
N THR A 147 3.85 -5.71 10.90
CA THR A 147 3.61 -6.37 12.19
C THR A 147 4.47 -7.62 12.34
N LEU A 148 4.77 -8.03 13.57
CA LEU A 148 5.45 -9.30 13.85
C LEU A 148 4.70 -10.51 13.27
N ARG A 149 3.35 -10.47 13.29
CA ARG A 149 2.51 -11.49 12.65
C ARG A 149 2.73 -11.57 11.14
N ASN A 150 2.79 -10.43 10.45
CA ASN A 150 3.08 -10.37 9.02
C ASN A 150 4.52 -10.80 8.69
N LEU A 151 5.44 -10.72 9.66
CA LEU A 151 6.77 -11.32 9.59
C LEU A 151 6.78 -12.82 9.92
N GLY A 152 5.62 -13.46 10.09
CA GLY A 152 5.47 -14.88 10.38
C GLY A 152 5.69 -15.27 11.84
N GLN A 153 5.71 -14.30 12.76
CA GLN A 153 5.82 -14.56 14.20
C GLN A 153 4.41 -14.78 14.77
N THR A 154 4.07 -16.03 15.10
CA THR A 154 2.69 -16.41 15.46
C THR A 154 2.53 -16.97 16.87
N ASN A 155 3.61 -17.48 17.50
CA ASN A 155 3.58 -18.10 18.82
C ASN A 155 4.51 -17.35 19.79
N LEU A 156 4.01 -16.26 20.37
CA LEU A 156 4.77 -15.38 21.26
C LEU A 156 4.28 -15.50 22.71
N VAL A 157 4.36 -16.71 23.26
CA VAL A 157 3.90 -17.02 24.63
C VAL A 157 4.96 -17.85 25.33
N ALA A 158 5.27 -17.52 26.58
CA ALA A 158 6.18 -18.29 27.42
C ALA A 158 5.65 -18.37 28.85
N THR A 159 5.87 -19.53 29.48
CA THR A 159 5.48 -19.78 30.88
C THR A 159 6.64 -20.47 31.57
N SER A 160 7.06 -19.94 32.72
CA SER A 160 8.18 -20.49 33.48
C SER A 160 8.12 -20.04 34.95
N SER A 161 8.70 -20.82 35.84
CA SER A 161 8.90 -20.47 37.24
C SER A 161 10.25 -19.76 37.41
N GLY A 162 10.24 -18.43 37.45
CA GLY A 162 11.45 -17.63 37.64
C GLY A 162 11.73 -16.70 36.47
N ARG A 163 12.14 -17.26 35.32
CA ARG A 163 12.43 -16.52 34.09
C ARG A 163 11.56 -17.01 32.94
N ALA A 164 10.67 -16.16 32.45
CA ALA A 164 9.89 -16.41 31.24
C ALA A 164 10.47 -15.60 30.07
N GLU A 165 10.65 -16.23 28.92
CA GLU A 165 11.34 -15.62 27.78
C GLU A 165 10.61 -15.88 26.46
N VAL A 166 10.39 -14.83 25.69
CA VAL A 166 9.84 -14.88 24.33
C VAL A 166 10.88 -14.36 23.35
N ALA A 167 11.27 -15.20 22.39
CA ALA A 167 12.17 -14.85 21.31
C ALA A 167 11.38 -14.56 20.01
N VAL A 168 11.63 -13.41 19.41
CA VAL A 168 10.97 -12.92 18.20
C VAL A 168 12.00 -12.76 17.10
N GLY A 169 11.88 -13.52 16.01
CA GLY A 169 12.77 -13.39 14.86
C GLY A 169 12.34 -12.26 13.93
N VAL A 170 13.21 -11.27 13.73
CA VAL A 170 13.03 -10.20 12.73
C VAL A 170 13.99 -10.47 11.56
N ASP A 171 13.46 -11.01 10.46
CA ASP A 171 14.23 -11.33 9.24
C ASP A 171 14.17 -10.17 8.24
N GLN A 172 15.33 -9.60 7.91
CA GLN A 172 15.43 -8.49 6.95
C GLN A 172 14.97 -8.88 5.54
N SER A 173 15.10 -10.16 5.16
CA SER A 173 14.59 -10.61 3.86
C SER A 173 13.06 -10.55 3.79
N ARG A 174 12.37 -10.73 4.93
CA ARG A 174 10.91 -10.58 5.03
C ARG A 174 10.47 -9.11 5.10
N LEU A 175 11.39 -8.21 5.44
CA LEU A 175 11.19 -6.76 5.34
C LEU A 175 11.36 -6.24 3.90
N GLY A 176 11.91 -7.05 2.98
CA GLY A 176 12.02 -6.73 1.55
C GLY A 176 12.96 -5.56 1.21
N ARG A 177 13.75 -5.08 2.17
CA ARG A 177 14.80 -4.06 1.98
C ARG A 177 15.90 -4.20 3.02
N ALA A 178 17.07 -3.63 2.73
CA ALA A 178 18.06 -3.34 3.77
C ALA A 178 17.43 -2.42 4.81
N SER A 179 17.50 -2.81 6.07
CA SER A 179 16.85 -2.10 7.17
C SER A 179 17.91 -1.53 8.11
N GLY A 180 17.73 -0.27 8.50
CA GLY A 180 18.52 0.43 9.51
C GLY A 180 17.61 1.32 10.35
N SER A 181 18.08 1.72 11.53
CA SER A 181 17.31 2.49 12.51
C SER A 181 15.94 1.85 12.79
N LEU A 182 15.93 0.54 13.03
CA LEU A 182 14.70 -0.21 13.25
C LEU A 182 14.11 0.16 14.61
N ARG A 183 12.80 0.44 14.65
CA ARG A 183 12.05 0.63 15.87
C ARG A 183 10.91 -0.38 15.96
N VAL A 184 10.76 -1.03 17.11
CA VAL A 184 9.74 -2.06 17.36
C VAL A 184 8.76 -1.57 18.42
N ASN A 185 7.47 -1.58 18.10
CA ASN A 185 6.45 -1.39 19.12
C ASN A 185 6.14 -2.73 19.77
N LEU A 186 6.62 -2.93 20.99
CA LEU A 186 6.36 -4.11 21.77
C LEU A 186 5.03 -3.95 22.50
N GLN A 187 4.05 -4.77 22.10
CA GLN A 187 2.73 -4.82 22.73
C GLN A 187 2.48 -6.23 23.26
N GLY A 188 2.09 -6.34 24.52
CA GLY A 188 1.85 -7.63 25.15
C GLY A 188 1.42 -7.53 26.60
N SER A 189 1.38 -8.66 27.28
CA SER A 189 1.05 -8.75 28.70
C SER A 189 1.81 -9.86 29.40
N TYR A 190 1.90 -9.75 30.72
CA TYR A 190 2.44 -10.77 31.62
C TYR A 190 1.54 -10.87 32.85
N THR A 191 1.63 -12.00 33.55
CA THR A 191 0.93 -12.18 34.82
C THR A 191 1.53 -11.25 35.88
N PRO A 192 0.74 -10.34 36.48
CA PRO A 192 1.22 -9.48 37.56
C PRO A 192 1.82 -10.29 38.71
N LEU A 193 2.90 -9.77 39.29
CA LEU A 193 3.57 -10.42 40.41
C LEU A 193 2.82 -10.15 41.72
N PRO A 194 2.83 -11.09 42.67
CA PRO A 194 2.37 -10.83 44.04
C PRO A 194 3.17 -9.70 44.71
N GLU A 195 2.59 -9.03 45.71
CA GLU A 195 3.20 -7.85 46.34
C GLU A 195 4.55 -8.11 47.03
N ASP A 196 4.85 -9.36 47.38
CA ASP A 196 6.10 -9.78 48.02
C ASP A 196 7.22 -10.13 47.02
N ARG A 197 6.95 -10.01 45.72
CA ARG A 197 7.87 -10.40 44.63
C ARG A 197 8.17 -9.20 43.74
N SER A 198 9.40 -9.12 43.27
CA SER A 198 9.83 -8.12 42.29
C SER A 198 10.14 -8.78 40.95
N GLY A 199 10.04 -8.00 39.88
CA GLY A 199 10.40 -8.48 38.55
C GLY A 199 11.05 -7.41 37.69
N LEU A 200 11.85 -7.87 36.75
CA LEU A 200 12.52 -7.06 35.75
C LEU A 200 12.14 -7.57 34.37
N LEU A 201 11.59 -6.67 33.55
CA LEU A 201 11.44 -6.86 32.12
C LEU A 201 12.71 -6.38 31.43
N SER A 202 13.24 -7.19 30.53
CA SER A 202 14.36 -6.83 29.67
C SER A 202 14.06 -7.18 28.22
N VAL A 203 14.53 -6.31 27.32
CA VAL A 203 14.49 -6.53 25.87
C VAL A 203 15.92 -6.54 25.36
N ALA A 204 16.30 -7.57 24.63
CA ALA A 204 17.64 -7.73 24.09
C ALA A 204 17.62 -8.14 22.61
N ALA A 205 18.67 -7.78 21.88
CA ALA A 205 18.97 -8.27 20.53
C ALA A 205 20.30 -9.04 20.56
N GLY A 206 20.25 -10.36 20.66
CA GLY A 206 21.44 -11.17 20.94
C GLY A 206 22.08 -10.76 22.27
N GLU A 207 23.33 -10.31 22.24
CA GLU A 207 24.08 -9.87 23.43
C GLU A 207 23.79 -8.41 23.84
N TYR A 208 23.05 -7.65 23.02
CA TYR A 208 22.77 -6.24 23.29
C TYR A 208 21.49 -6.09 24.09
N THR A 209 21.57 -5.64 25.35
CA THR A 209 20.40 -5.16 26.08
C THR A 209 19.95 -3.84 25.48
N LEU A 210 18.72 -3.80 24.96
CA LEU A 210 18.14 -2.63 24.30
C LEU A 210 17.38 -1.75 25.30
N ASP A 211 16.62 -2.37 26.21
CA ASP A 211 15.87 -1.67 27.24
C ASP A 211 15.59 -2.61 28.43
N SER A 212 15.31 -2.03 29.59
CA SER A 212 14.87 -2.77 30.77
C SER A 212 14.06 -1.90 31.72
N TRP A 213 13.01 -2.45 32.34
CA TRP A 213 12.18 -1.74 33.30
C TRP A 213 11.57 -2.70 34.32
N ALA A 214 11.19 -2.15 35.48
CA ALA A 214 10.54 -2.93 36.53
C ALA A 214 9.18 -3.48 36.08
N ALA A 215 8.84 -4.70 36.50
CA ALA A 215 7.50 -5.24 36.30
C ALA A 215 6.48 -4.41 37.10
N GLU A 216 5.45 -3.95 36.40
CA GLU A 216 4.35 -3.14 36.90
C GLU A 216 3.12 -4.00 37.27
N PRO A 217 2.30 -3.57 38.25
CA PRO A 217 1.09 -4.31 38.62
C PRO A 217 0.03 -4.42 37.50
N SER A 218 0.09 -3.56 36.48
CA SER A 218 -0.82 -3.57 35.34
C SER A 218 -0.69 -4.85 34.50
N GLY A 219 0.50 -5.47 34.49
CA GLY A 219 0.78 -6.62 33.62
C GLY A 219 0.79 -6.28 32.12
N VAL A 220 0.81 -5.00 31.73
CA VAL A 220 0.74 -4.57 30.32
C VAL A 220 2.09 -4.08 29.83
N ILE A 221 2.41 -4.36 28.57
CA ILE A 221 3.55 -3.83 27.84
C ILE A 221 3.04 -3.08 26.61
N ASP A 222 3.40 -1.81 26.47
CA ASP A 222 3.23 -1.01 25.25
C ASP A 222 4.40 -0.02 25.17
N ARG A 223 5.48 -0.42 24.51
CA ARG A 223 6.74 0.35 24.48
C ARG A 223 7.41 0.28 23.13
N TRP A 224 7.91 1.43 22.69
CA TRP A 224 8.80 1.53 21.54
C TRP A 224 10.24 1.23 21.95
N ILE A 225 10.84 0.25 21.28
CA ILE A 225 12.24 -0.16 21.46
C ILE A 225 13.03 0.18 20.20
N ASP A 226 14.10 0.95 20.37
CA ASP A 226 15.04 1.25 19.30
C ASP A 226 16.08 0.13 19.18
N VAL A 227 16.30 -0.38 17.98
CA VAL A 227 17.29 -1.41 17.68
C VAL A 227 18.45 -0.74 16.92
N PRO A 228 19.64 -0.62 17.52
CA PRO A 228 20.76 0.03 16.88
C PRO A 228 21.31 -0.83 15.74
N ASP A 229 21.92 -0.18 14.75
CA ASP A 229 22.36 -0.83 13.50
C ASP A 229 23.43 -1.92 13.71
N ASP A 230 24.21 -1.84 14.78
CA ASP A 230 25.22 -2.82 15.19
C ASP A 230 24.63 -4.11 15.80
N ALA A 231 23.44 -4.02 16.38
CA ALA A 231 22.66 -5.16 16.82
C ALA A 231 21.92 -5.86 15.67
N LEU A 232 21.75 -5.20 14.52
CA LEU A 232 21.05 -5.76 13.37
C LEU A 232 21.87 -6.86 12.69
N ARG A 233 21.20 -7.98 12.43
CA ARG A 233 21.68 -9.11 11.63
C ARG A 233 20.66 -9.41 10.54
N ARG A 234 21.02 -10.32 9.61
CA ARG A 234 20.06 -10.84 8.60
C ARG A 234 18.77 -11.31 9.26
N VAL A 235 18.92 -12.09 10.35
CA VAL A 235 17.85 -12.43 11.27
C VAL A 235 18.25 -11.89 12.64
N THR A 236 17.54 -10.87 13.11
CA THR A 236 17.75 -10.29 14.44
C THR A 236 16.74 -10.90 15.40
N THR A 237 17.21 -11.62 16.41
CA THR A 237 16.31 -12.18 17.43
C THR A 237 16.16 -11.17 18.55
N LEU A 238 14.94 -10.67 18.74
CA LEU A 238 14.56 -9.87 19.89
C LEU A 238 14.05 -10.79 21.00
N THR A 239 14.71 -10.75 22.13
CA THR A 239 14.35 -11.52 23.32
C THR A 239 13.68 -10.59 24.32
N VAL A 240 12.45 -10.91 24.71
CA VAL A 240 11.75 -10.26 25.83
C VAL A 240 11.73 -11.24 26.99
N ALA A 241 12.33 -10.86 28.11
CA ALA A 241 12.41 -11.70 29.30
C ALA A 241 11.81 -11.00 30.51
N LEU A 242 11.07 -11.77 31.31
CA LEU A 242 10.64 -11.39 32.65
C LEU A 242 11.39 -12.26 33.65
N ASP A 243 12.29 -11.65 34.41
CA ASP A 243 12.96 -12.27 35.56
C ASP A 243 12.21 -11.91 36.84
N THR A 244 11.97 -12.89 37.69
CA THR A 244 11.24 -12.73 38.95
C THR A 244 12.11 -13.16 40.12
N THR A 245 12.26 -12.27 41.10
CA THR A 245 13.01 -12.50 42.33
C THR A 245 12.03 -12.46 43.50
#